data_AF-C5LAV5-F1
#
_entry.id   AF-C5LAV5-F1
#
_cell.length_a   1.000
_cell.length_b   1.000
_cell.length_c   1.000
_cell.angle_alpha   90.00
_cell.angle_beta   90.00
_cell.angle_gamma   90.00
#
_symmetry.space_group_name_H-M   'P 1'
#
loop_
_entity.id
_entity.type
_entity.pdbx_description
1 polymer ?
#
loop_
_entity_poly.entity_id
_entity_poly.type
_entity_poly.pdbx_seq_one_letter_code
_entity_poly.pdbx_strand_id
1 'polypeptide(L)'
;MVVAKKILHKLNFNTNDQKQEGPTPAIDFCGMRISSTGVTPSPSRTVLTEAAVENALSTFSKGLPFYAKNKKGKRRKQSVREYRTAWLRSWTGVANYMRGWLTPRILQATDIMQRALKDFGDPCILEGDPRLGVHLDSVPTAFREIMGYYISGVPRMNLYFESADRHIATLLVSDGNQHSWSGFVLRAVVQEPACDAGEHPLLLGSPLSMSYYDVKNHSRCCQ
;
A
#
# COMPACT_ATOMS: atom_id res chain seq x y z
N MET A 1 22.47 -19.93 8.44
CA MET A 1 21.97 -20.45 7.15
C MET A 1 22.12 -21.96 6.95
N VAL A 2 23.18 -22.62 7.44
CA VAL A 2 23.47 -24.05 7.20
C VAL A 2 22.34 -24.99 7.66
N VAL A 3 21.64 -24.67 8.75
CA VAL A 3 20.57 -25.52 9.31
C VAL A 3 19.31 -25.51 8.43
N ALA A 4 18.85 -24.34 7.98
CA ALA A 4 17.66 -24.22 7.13
C ALA A 4 17.85 -24.93 5.77
N LYS A 5 19.02 -24.76 5.14
CA LYS A 5 19.35 -25.44 3.87
C LYS A 5 19.35 -26.97 4.03
N LYS A 6 19.89 -27.50 5.13
CA LYS A 6 19.84 -28.94 5.45
C LYS A 6 18.41 -29.44 5.64
N ILE A 7 17.53 -28.69 6.30
CA ILE A 7 16.11 -29.05 6.47
C ILE A 7 15.40 -29.07 5.11
N LEU A 8 15.59 -28.04 4.28
CA LEU A 8 14.98 -27.94 2.95
C LEU A 8 15.44 -29.09 2.04
N HIS A 9 16.73 -29.42 2.03
CA HIS A 9 17.23 -30.57 1.27
C HIS A 9 16.68 -31.92 1.78
N LYS A 10 16.52 -32.10 3.11
CA LYS A 10 15.86 -33.29 3.66
C LYS A 10 14.39 -33.41 3.23
N LEU A 11 13.75 -32.29 2.91
CA LEU A 11 12.40 -32.21 2.37
C LEU A 11 12.36 -32.20 0.82
N ASN A 12 13.47 -32.55 0.16
CA ASN A 12 13.62 -32.58 -1.30
C ASN A 12 13.45 -31.21 -2.00
N PHE A 13 13.60 -30.09 -1.28
CA PHE A 13 13.70 -28.77 -1.89
C PHE A 13 15.15 -28.49 -2.32
N ASN A 14 15.33 -28.11 -3.58
CA ASN A 14 16.61 -27.64 -4.11
C ASN A 14 16.71 -26.12 -3.95
N THR A 15 17.63 -25.66 -3.11
CA THR A 15 17.91 -24.24 -2.94
C THR A 15 18.90 -23.75 -4.00
N ASN A 16 18.59 -22.66 -4.70
CA ASN A 16 19.53 -22.03 -5.62
C ASN A 16 20.45 -21.07 -4.84
N ASP A 17 21.75 -21.36 -4.81
CA ASP A 17 22.74 -20.56 -4.08
C ASP A 17 22.92 -19.16 -4.66
N GLN A 18 22.64 -18.95 -5.96
CA GLN A 18 22.71 -17.63 -6.60
C GLN A 18 21.55 -16.71 -6.21
N LYS A 19 20.46 -17.25 -5.64
CA LYS A 19 19.28 -16.49 -5.19
C LYS A 19 19.23 -16.35 -3.67
N GLN A 20 20.26 -16.79 -2.97
CA GLN A 20 20.34 -16.64 -1.53
C GLN A 20 20.95 -15.30 -1.20
N GLU A 21 20.28 -14.55 -0.33
CA GLU A 21 20.86 -13.38 0.32
C GLU A 21 21.46 -13.82 1.66
N GLY A 22 22.71 -13.43 1.90
CA GLY A 22 23.36 -13.60 3.20
C GLY A 22 22.74 -12.67 4.26
N PRO A 23 23.26 -12.70 5.50
CA PRO A 23 22.84 -11.73 6.50
C PRO A 23 23.18 -10.30 6.02
N THR A 24 22.14 -9.52 5.72
CA THR A 24 22.25 -8.12 5.29
C THR A 24 21.49 -7.20 6.24
N PRO A 25 21.88 -5.91 6.37
CA PRO A 25 21.17 -4.94 7.22
C PRO A 25 19.73 -4.64 6.78
N ALA A 26 19.43 -4.91 5.51
CA ALA A 26 18.10 -4.82 4.93
C ALA A 26 17.94 -5.87 3.82
N ILE A 27 16.75 -6.46 3.72
CA ILE A 27 16.38 -7.47 2.72
C ILE A 27 15.10 -7.06 2.00
N ASP A 28 15.05 -7.25 0.68
CA ASP A 28 13.82 -7.13 -0.08
C ASP A 28 13.07 -8.47 -0.01
N PHE A 29 11.92 -8.49 0.66
CA PHE A 29 11.09 -9.68 0.81
C PHE A 29 9.66 -9.40 0.41
N CYS A 30 9.15 -10.21 -0.53
CA CYS A 30 7.79 -10.10 -1.06
C CYS A 30 7.43 -8.73 -1.65
N GLY A 31 8.37 -7.84 -1.97
CA GLY A 31 8.11 -6.46 -2.40
C GLY A 31 8.21 -5.42 -1.27
N MET A 32 8.64 -5.81 -0.06
CA MET A 32 8.93 -4.92 1.05
C MET A 32 10.43 -4.90 1.28
N ARG A 33 10.99 -3.72 1.54
CA ARG A 33 12.32 -3.60 2.14
C ARG A 33 12.19 -3.70 3.65
N ILE A 34 12.64 -4.82 4.20
CA ILE A 34 12.67 -5.11 5.64
C ILE A 34 14.06 -4.76 6.17
N SER A 35 14.12 -4.10 7.32
CA SER A 35 15.37 -3.75 7.99
C SER A 35 15.17 -3.77 9.49
N SER A 36 16.26 -3.70 10.26
CA SER A 36 16.24 -3.76 11.73
C SER A 36 15.29 -2.74 12.38
N THR A 37 15.18 -1.54 11.79
CA THR A 37 14.38 -0.44 12.35
C THR A 37 12.97 -0.31 11.74
N GLY A 38 12.60 -1.13 10.74
CA GLY A 38 11.28 -1.05 10.13
C GLY A 38 11.13 -1.63 8.74
N VAL A 39 9.92 -1.49 8.21
CA VAL A 39 9.51 -2.00 6.90
C VAL A 39 9.05 -0.83 6.03
N THR A 40 9.59 -0.76 4.81
CA THR A 40 9.13 0.17 3.76
C THR A 40 8.79 -0.61 2.51
N PRO A 41 7.75 -0.24 1.78
CA PRO A 41 7.48 -0.89 0.51
C PRO A 41 8.59 -0.70 -0.54
N SER A 42 8.74 -1.71 -1.41
CA SER A 42 9.74 -1.80 -2.47
C SER A 42 9.03 -1.86 -3.84
N PRO A 43 9.48 -1.07 -4.83
CA PRO A 43 10.70 -0.27 -4.83
C PRO A 43 10.56 1.03 -4.03
N SER A 44 11.55 1.41 -3.22
CA SER A 44 11.57 2.76 -2.66
C SER A 44 11.67 3.81 -3.80
N ARG A 45 11.49 5.10 -3.47
CA ARG A 45 11.43 6.30 -4.34
C ARG A 45 12.40 6.34 -5.54
N THR A 46 13.45 5.51 -5.58
CA THR A 46 14.46 5.42 -6.64
C THR A 46 13.97 4.86 -7.98
N VAL A 47 12.77 4.26 -8.09
CA VAL A 47 12.31 3.59 -9.34
C VAL A 47 11.08 4.25 -10.00
N LEU A 48 10.30 5.06 -9.29
CA LEU A 48 9.07 5.68 -9.79
C LEU A 48 9.21 7.20 -9.84
N THR A 49 9.48 7.73 -11.04
CA THR A 49 9.48 9.17 -11.32
C THR A 49 8.13 9.61 -11.88
N GLU A 50 7.81 10.91 -11.80
CA GLU A 50 6.62 11.47 -12.44
C GLU A 50 6.57 11.15 -13.95
N ALA A 51 7.72 11.20 -14.63
CA ALA A 51 7.82 10.80 -16.04
C ALA A 51 7.46 9.32 -16.26
N ALA A 52 7.84 8.42 -15.36
CA ALA A 52 7.45 7.01 -15.44
C ALA A 52 5.95 6.83 -15.23
N VAL A 53 5.34 7.61 -14.33
CA VAL A 53 3.89 7.63 -14.09
C VAL A 53 3.14 8.10 -15.32
N GLU A 54 3.53 9.23 -15.92
CA GLU A 54 2.87 9.75 -17.12
C GLU A 54 3.06 8.82 -18.33
N ASN A 55 4.21 8.16 -18.46
CA ASN A 55 4.42 7.13 -19.49
C ASN A 55 3.52 5.91 -19.29
N ALA A 56 3.39 5.43 -18.04
CA ALA A 56 2.48 4.34 -17.70
C ALA A 56 1.03 4.75 -18.01
N LEU A 57 0.64 5.97 -17.66
CA LEU A 57 -0.71 6.47 -17.89
C LEU A 57 -1.02 6.66 -19.38
N SER A 58 -0.08 7.21 -20.15
CA SER A 58 -0.17 7.33 -21.61
C SER A 58 -0.44 5.97 -22.27
N THR A 59 0.15 4.89 -21.74
CA THR A 59 -0.11 3.52 -22.22
C THR A 59 -1.58 3.14 -22.04
N PHE A 60 -2.18 3.45 -20.89
CA PHE A 60 -3.58 3.18 -20.60
C PHE A 60 -4.53 4.03 -21.47
N SER A 61 -4.32 5.35 -21.47
CA SER A 61 -5.20 6.31 -22.17
C SER A 61 -5.24 6.03 -23.67
N LYS A 62 -4.08 5.81 -24.29
CA LYS A 62 -3.95 5.51 -25.72
C LYS A 62 -4.30 4.06 -26.07
N GLY A 63 -4.57 3.20 -25.07
CA GLY A 63 -4.88 1.80 -25.30
C GLY A 63 -3.71 1.02 -25.93
N LEU A 64 -2.48 1.44 -25.61
CA LEU A 64 -1.27 0.86 -26.19
C LEU A 64 -1.00 -0.53 -25.61
N PRO A 65 -0.25 -1.37 -26.34
CA PRO A 65 0.11 -2.69 -25.86
C PRO A 65 0.79 -2.65 -24.49
N PHE A 66 0.13 -3.22 -23.48
CA PHE A 66 0.69 -3.36 -22.14
C PHE A 66 1.05 -4.82 -21.87
N TYR A 67 2.31 -5.01 -21.51
CA TYR A 67 2.88 -6.34 -21.28
C TYR A 67 3.58 -6.36 -19.94
N ALA A 68 3.00 -7.05 -18.96
CA ALA A 68 3.73 -7.37 -17.74
C ALA A 68 5.03 -8.10 -18.10
N LYS A 69 6.15 -7.63 -17.52
CA LYS A 69 7.48 -8.24 -17.69
C LYS A 69 7.36 -9.75 -17.45
N ASN A 70 7.97 -10.57 -18.32
CA ASN A 70 8.10 -12.05 -18.20
C ASN A 70 7.23 -12.98 -19.09
N LYS A 71 6.69 -12.60 -20.26
CA LYS A 71 6.39 -13.63 -21.29
C LYS A 71 7.02 -13.31 -22.64
N LYS A 72 8.20 -13.89 -22.88
CA LYS A 72 8.89 -13.97 -24.17
C LYS A 72 8.25 -15.04 -25.10
N GLY A 73 6.93 -15.11 -25.13
CA GLY A 73 6.21 -16.01 -26.05
C GLY A 73 5.76 -15.24 -27.29
N LYS A 74 5.64 -15.90 -28.44
CA LYS A 74 4.91 -15.37 -29.62
C LYS A 74 3.50 -15.01 -29.16
N ARG A 75 3.22 -13.72 -28.96
CA ARG A 75 1.95 -13.25 -28.40
C ARG A 75 1.02 -12.86 -29.54
N ARG A 76 -0.19 -13.43 -29.52
CA ARG A 76 -1.31 -13.00 -30.36
C ARG A 76 -1.59 -11.52 -30.10
N LYS A 77 -1.93 -10.77 -31.15
CA LYS A 77 -2.39 -9.38 -31.05
C LYS A 77 -3.63 -9.35 -30.15
N GLN A 78 -3.55 -8.61 -29.04
CA GLN A 78 -4.65 -8.45 -28.09
C GLN A 78 -5.50 -7.22 -28.44
N SER A 79 -6.75 -7.18 -27.97
CA SER A 79 -7.60 -6.00 -28.13
C SER A 79 -7.18 -4.86 -27.20
N VAL A 80 -7.61 -3.64 -27.51
CA VAL A 80 -7.36 -2.47 -26.64
C VAL A 80 -7.90 -2.71 -25.23
N ARG A 81 -9.08 -3.34 -25.16
CA ARG A 81 -9.68 -3.75 -23.89
C ARG A 81 -8.76 -4.67 -23.11
N GLU A 82 -8.24 -5.72 -23.74
CA GLU A 82 -7.32 -6.67 -23.09
C GLU A 82 -6.03 -5.99 -22.60
N TYR A 83 -5.47 -5.04 -23.36
CA TYR A 83 -4.31 -4.26 -22.91
C TYR A 83 -4.64 -3.39 -21.68
N ARG A 84 -5.78 -2.70 -21.68
CA ARG A 84 -6.24 -1.90 -20.54
C ARG A 84 -6.52 -2.77 -19.32
N THR A 85 -7.13 -3.95 -19.50
CA THR A 85 -7.34 -4.91 -18.41
C THR A 85 -6.02 -5.41 -17.84
N ALA A 86 -5.03 -5.72 -18.70
CA ALA A 86 -3.69 -6.13 -18.25
C ALA A 86 -2.97 -5.01 -17.49
N TRP A 87 -3.09 -3.77 -17.96
CA TRP A 87 -2.56 -2.57 -17.30
C TRP A 87 -3.20 -2.38 -15.93
N LEU A 88 -4.53 -2.38 -15.86
CA LEU A 88 -5.30 -2.24 -14.62
C LEU A 88 -4.93 -3.34 -13.62
N ARG A 89 -4.81 -4.60 -14.07
CA ARG A 89 -4.39 -5.72 -13.21
C ARG A 89 -3.02 -5.49 -12.59
N SER A 90 -2.07 -5.00 -13.38
CA SER A 90 -0.70 -4.74 -12.91
C SER A 90 -0.68 -3.63 -11.86
N TRP A 91 -1.26 -2.47 -12.17
CA TRP A 91 -1.17 -1.30 -11.30
C TRP A 91 -2.11 -1.35 -10.10
N THR A 92 -3.27 -2.01 -10.23
CA THR A 92 -4.11 -2.34 -9.06
C THR A 92 -3.39 -3.32 -8.14
N GLY A 93 -2.61 -4.26 -8.69
CA GLY A 93 -1.73 -5.13 -7.91
C GLY A 93 -0.71 -4.34 -7.10
N VAL A 94 -0.05 -3.36 -7.72
CA VAL A 94 0.87 -2.44 -7.02
C VAL A 94 0.16 -1.65 -5.92
N ALA A 95 -1.01 -1.06 -6.20
CA ALA A 95 -1.77 -0.32 -5.19
C ALA A 95 -2.22 -1.22 -4.01
N ASN A 96 -2.70 -2.43 -4.29
CA ASN A 96 -3.13 -3.38 -3.27
C ASN A 96 -1.98 -3.90 -2.41
N TYR A 97 -0.80 -4.06 -3.00
CA TYR A 97 0.40 -4.42 -2.27
C TYR A 97 0.69 -3.42 -1.14
N MET A 98 0.39 -2.15 -1.38
CA MET A 98 0.61 -1.02 -0.50
C MET A 98 -0.54 -0.76 0.46
N ARG A 99 -1.62 -1.56 0.43
CA ARG A 99 -2.90 -1.22 1.05
C ARG A 99 -2.80 -0.84 2.52
N GLY A 100 -1.89 -1.49 3.27
CA GLY A 100 -1.63 -1.19 4.68
C GLY A 100 -1.02 0.19 4.97
N TRP A 101 -0.54 0.90 3.94
CA TRP A 101 0.02 2.24 4.03
C TRP A 101 -0.87 3.31 3.40
N LEU A 102 -1.98 2.95 2.76
CA LEU A 102 -2.80 3.91 2.04
C LEU A 102 -3.70 4.67 3.01
N THR A 103 -3.80 5.99 2.84
CA THR A 103 -4.78 6.80 3.56
C THR A 103 -6.19 6.52 3.02
N PRO A 104 -7.27 6.85 3.76
CA PRO A 104 -8.64 6.66 3.28
C PRO A 104 -8.91 7.26 1.89
N ARG A 105 -8.33 8.42 1.58
CA ARG A 105 -8.43 9.04 0.26
C ARG A 105 -7.79 8.17 -0.82
N ILE A 106 -6.59 7.64 -0.58
CA ILE A 106 -5.88 6.81 -1.57
C ILE A 106 -6.53 5.43 -1.71
N LEU A 107 -7.19 4.93 -0.66
CA LEU A 107 -8.03 3.74 -0.73
C LEU A 107 -9.22 3.95 -1.68
N GLN A 108 -9.90 5.10 -1.61
CA GLN A 108 -10.99 5.43 -2.55
C GLN A 108 -10.50 5.48 -4.01
N ALA A 109 -9.32 6.07 -4.25
CA ALA A 109 -8.69 6.06 -5.57
C ALA A 109 -8.37 4.62 -6.04
N THR A 110 -7.93 3.76 -5.12
CA THR A 110 -7.69 2.33 -5.40
C THR A 110 -8.98 1.61 -5.78
N ASP A 111 -10.10 1.92 -5.11
CA ASP A 111 -11.41 1.33 -5.42
C ASP A 111 -11.94 1.74 -6.80
N ILE A 112 -11.60 2.95 -7.29
CA ILE A 112 -11.88 3.36 -8.68
C ILE A 112 -11.15 2.44 -9.65
N MET A 113 -9.86 2.18 -9.45
CA MET A 113 -9.08 1.28 -10.30
C MET A 113 -9.59 -0.16 -10.25
N GLN A 114 -10.01 -0.64 -9.07
CA GLN A 114 -10.58 -1.98 -8.91
C GLN A 114 -11.92 -2.13 -9.63
N ARG A 115 -12.80 -1.13 -9.56
CA ARG A 115 -14.06 -1.11 -10.32
C ARG A 115 -13.82 -1.12 -11.82
N ALA A 116 -12.89 -0.29 -12.30
CA ALA A 116 -12.48 -0.31 -13.69
C ALA A 116 -11.94 -1.70 -14.10
N LEU A 117 -11.08 -2.31 -13.28
CA LEU A 117 -10.54 -3.65 -13.56
C LEU A 117 -11.66 -4.70 -13.68
N LYS A 118 -12.67 -4.64 -12.80
CA LYS A 118 -13.84 -5.52 -12.86
C LYS A 118 -14.57 -5.34 -14.19
N ASP A 119 -14.94 -4.12 -14.54
CA ASP A 119 -15.76 -3.85 -15.72
C ASP A 119 -15.01 -4.11 -17.04
N PHE A 120 -13.73 -3.71 -17.13
CA PHE A 120 -12.88 -4.04 -18.27
C PHE A 120 -12.62 -5.55 -18.40
N GLY A 121 -12.67 -6.30 -17.30
CA GLY A 121 -12.52 -7.75 -17.27
C GLY A 121 -13.80 -8.55 -17.48
N ASP A 122 -14.98 -7.91 -17.42
CA ASP A 122 -16.28 -8.59 -17.46
C ASP A 122 -16.73 -8.86 -18.91
N PRO A 123 -16.81 -10.14 -19.36
CA PRO A 123 -17.21 -10.46 -20.73
C PRO A 123 -18.64 -9.99 -21.09
N CYS A 124 -19.49 -9.71 -20.10
CA CYS A 124 -20.87 -9.24 -20.31
C CYS A 124 -20.96 -7.74 -20.64
N ILE A 125 -19.91 -6.96 -20.38
CA ILE A 125 -19.85 -5.54 -20.74
C ILE A 125 -19.26 -5.43 -22.15
N LEU A 126 -19.93 -4.77 -23.09
CA LEU A 126 -19.49 -4.70 -24.49
C LEU A 126 -18.50 -3.55 -24.75
N GLU A 127 -17.70 -3.67 -25.82
CA GLU A 127 -16.81 -2.61 -26.32
C GLU A 127 -17.66 -1.45 -26.87
N GLY A 128 -18.03 -0.52 -25.99
CA GLY A 128 -18.96 0.58 -26.30
C GLY A 128 -19.91 0.90 -25.15
N ASP A 129 -19.93 0.08 -24.10
CA ASP A 129 -20.71 0.36 -22.90
C ASP A 129 -20.27 1.69 -22.26
N PRO A 130 -21.21 2.61 -21.93
CA PRO A 130 -20.91 3.91 -21.34
C PRO A 130 -20.08 3.82 -20.05
N ARG A 131 -20.22 2.73 -19.28
CA ARG A 131 -19.44 2.49 -18.06
C ARG A 131 -17.94 2.46 -18.35
N LEU A 132 -17.53 1.87 -19.47
CA LEU A 132 -16.12 1.84 -19.87
C LEU A 132 -15.62 3.25 -20.20
N GLY A 133 -16.46 4.10 -20.79
CA GLY A 133 -16.16 5.50 -21.05
C GLY A 133 -15.88 6.28 -19.77
N VAL A 134 -16.76 6.14 -18.76
CA VAL A 134 -16.57 6.78 -17.43
C VAL A 134 -15.23 6.40 -16.81
N HIS A 135 -14.81 5.13 -16.94
CA HIS A 135 -13.52 4.68 -16.42
C HIS A 135 -12.32 5.28 -17.15
N LEU A 136 -12.45 5.64 -18.43
CA LEU A 136 -11.37 6.30 -19.17
C LEU A 136 -11.08 7.70 -18.62
N ASP A 137 -12.07 8.36 -18.03
CA ASP A 137 -11.92 9.67 -17.40
C ASP A 137 -11.48 9.57 -15.93
N SER A 138 -12.01 8.59 -15.18
CA SER A 138 -11.75 8.47 -13.75
C SER A 138 -10.43 7.77 -13.39
N VAL A 139 -10.00 6.78 -14.18
CA VAL A 139 -8.76 6.02 -13.92
C VAL A 139 -7.51 6.90 -13.94
N PRO A 140 -7.32 7.84 -14.90
CA PRO A 140 -6.16 8.73 -14.91
C PRO A 140 -5.97 9.52 -13.62
N THR A 141 -7.06 10.10 -13.10
CA THR A 141 -7.04 10.88 -11.85
C THR A 141 -6.72 9.98 -10.66
N ALA A 142 -7.41 8.84 -10.54
CA ALA A 142 -7.17 7.88 -9.45
C ALA A 142 -5.73 7.35 -9.46
N PHE A 143 -5.19 7.02 -10.64
CA PHE A 143 -3.83 6.53 -10.79
C PHE A 143 -2.80 7.57 -10.35
N ARG A 144 -2.99 8.84 -10.74
CA ARG A 144 -2.11 9.94 -10.29
C ARG A 144 -2.17 10.16 -8.79
N GLU A 145 -3.32 10.04 -8.15
CA GLU A 145 -3.40 10.14 -6.68
C GLU A 145 -2.60 9.04 -5.99
N ILE A 146 -2.76 7.79 -6.42
CA ILE A 146 -2.04 6.65 -5.83
C ILE A 146 -0.53 6.77 -6.06
N MET A 147 -0.12 7.07 -7.30
CA MET A 147 1.31 7.19 -7.62
C MET A 147 1.93 8.47 -7.04
N GLY A 148 1.16 9.56 -6.92
CA GLY A 148 1.58 10.78 -6.24
C GLY A 148 1.86 10.53 -4.76
N TYR A 149 0.98 9.78 -4.09
CA TYR A 149 1.22 9.30 -2.72
C TYR A 149 2.49 8.45 -2.61
N TYR A 150 2.74 7.61 -3.62
CA TYR A 150 3.96 6.80 -3.68
C TYR A 150 5.22 7.65 -3.80
N ILE A 151 5.21 8.63 -4.72
CA ILE A 151 6.33 9.53 -5.00
C ILE A 151 6.59 10.46 -3.81
N SER A 152 5.55 10.90 -3.09
CA SER A 152 5.70 11.76 -1.90
C SER A 152 6.46 11.09 -0.77
N GLY A 153 6.66 9.76 -0.84
CA GLY A 153 7.36 8.99 0.16
C GLY A 153 6.36 8.35 1.12
N VAL A 154 6.14 7.05 0.94
CA VAL A 154 5.31 6.27 1.85
C VAL A 154 6.04 6.15 3.19
N PRO A 155 5.40 6.52 4.31
CA PRO A 155 6.05 6.49 5.62
C PRO A 155 6.49 5.07 5.97
N ARG A 156 7.69 4.98 6.55
CA ARG A 156 8.22 3.73 7.06
C ARG A 156 7.35 3.22 8.20
N MET A 157 6.96 1.95 8.12
CA MET A 157 6.39 1.26 9.26
C MET A 157 7.52 0.86 10.19
N ASN A 158 7.73 1.64 11.25
CA ASN A 158 8.80 1.37 12.21
C ASN A 158 8.41 0.16 13.07
N LEU A 159 9.27 -0.86 13.08
CA LEU A 159 9.11 -2.04 13.93
C LEU A 159 9.59 -1.75 15.35
N TYR A 160 10.57 -0.84 15.49
CA TYR A 160 11.13 -0.37 16.75
C TYR A 160 11.53 1.11 16.59
N PHE A 161 11.30 1.90 17.64
CA PHE A 161 12.02 3.16 17.84
C PHE A 161 12.97 2.97 19.02
N GLU A 162 14.17 3.53 18.91
CA GLU A 162 15.20 3.55 19.95
C GLU A 162 14.77 4.21 21.26
N SER A 163 13.67 4.96 21.30
CA SER A 163 13.12 5.46 22.57
C SER A 163 12.23 4.40 23.24
N ALA A 164 12.86 3.36 23.76
CA ALA A 164 12.24 2.42 24.70
C ALA A 164 11.57 3.17 25.87
N ASP A 165 12.08 4.36 26.21
CA ASP A 165 11.65 5.15 27.38
C ASP A 165 10.25 5.76 27.26
N ARG A 166 9.69 5.89 26.03
CA ARG A 166 8.36 6.48 25.82
C ARG A 166 7.32 5.49 25.32
N HIS A 167 7.67 4.24 25.09
CA HIS A 167 6.73 3.23 24.60
C HIS A 167 6.00 2.57 25.77
N ILE A 168 4.67 2.65 25.78
CA ILE A 168 3.85 2.03 26.82
C ILE A 168 3.41 0.63 26.36
N ALA A 169 2.82 0.55 25.17
CA ALA A 169 2.29 -0.70 24.63
C ALA A 169 2.13 -0.64 23.11
N THR A 170 2.15 -1.81 22.47
CA THR A 170 1.72 -2.00 21.08
C THR A 170 0.42 -2.79 21.13
N LEU A 171 -0.64 -2.23 20.55
CA LEU A 171 -1.97 -2.84 20.49
C LEU A 171 -2.21 -3.27 19.05
N LEU A 172 -2.33 -4.57 18.82
CA LEU A 172 -2.85 -5.08 17.55
C LEU A 172 -4.36 -5.21 17.70
N VAL A 173 -5.11 -4.45 16.92
CA VAL A 173 -6.56 -4.64 16.79
C VAL A 173 -6.79 -5.33 15.47
N SER A 174 -7.35 -6.53 15.51
CA SER A 174 -7.67 -7.30 14.31
C SER A 174 -9.13 -7.71 14.33
N ASP A 175 -9.76 -7.67 13.17
CA ASP A 175 -11.11 -8.18 12.94
C ASP A 175 -11.12 -9.04 11.67
N GLY A 176 -11.89 -10.12 11.68
CA GLY A 176 -11.90 -11.08 10.58
C GLY A 176 -13.21 -11.85 10.47
N ASN A 177 -13.51 -12.25 9.23
CA ASN A 177 -14.64 -13.10 8.88
C ASN A 177 -14.18 -14.26 7.97
N GLN A 178 -15.13 -15.08 7.51
CA GLN A 178 -14.87 -16.24 6.67
C GLN A 178 -14.15 -15.93 5.34
N HIS A 179 -14.16 -14.68 4.89
CA HIS A 179 -13.64 -14.26 3.59
C HIS A 179 -12.39 -13.38 3.68
N SER A 180 -12.15 -12.70 4.80
CA SER A 180 -11.04 -11.75 4.94
C SER A 180 -10.72 -11.47 6.41
N TRP A 181 -9.50 -11.00 6.65
CA TRP A 181 -9.10 -10.41 7.93
C TRP A 181 -8.52 -9.03 7.67
N SER A 182 -8.63 -8.17 8.68
CA SER A 182 -8.05 -6.84 8.71
C SER A 182 -7.50 -6.57 10.09
N GLY A 183 -6.56 -5.63 10.19
CA GLY A 183 -6.11 -5.16 11.48
C GLY A 183 -5.29 -3.91 11.36
N PHE A 184 -5.18 -3.19 12.47
CA PHE A 184 -4.35 -2.01 12.59
C PHE A 184 -3.52 -2.12 13.87
N VAL A 185 -2.27 -1.67 13.78
CA VAL A 185 -1.34 -1.65 14.89
C VAL A 185 -1.36 -0.25 15.47
N LEU A 186 -1.89 -0.11 16.68
CA LEU A 186 -1.80 1.11 17.47
C LEU A 186 -0.59 1.03 18.39
N ARG A 187 0.00 2.20 18.67
CA ARG A 187 1.07 2.32 19.63
C ARG A 187 0.67 3.34 20.69
N ALA A 188 0.67 2.91 21.95
CA ALA A 188 0.53 3.80 23.09
C ALA A 188 1.92 4.32 23.47
N VAL A 189 2.08 5.64 23.50
CA VAL A 189 3.32 6.32 23.88
C VAL A 189 3.04 7.32 25.00
N VAL A 190 4.01 7.53 25.89
CA VAL A 190 3.95 8.59 26.90
C VAL A 190 4.07 9.93 26.17
N GLN A 191 3.01 10.73 26.21
CA GLN A 191 3.05 12.10 25.75
C GLN A 191 3.52 12.97 26.92
N GLU A 192 4.73 13.54 26.82
CA GLU A 192 5.10 14.65 27.70
C GLU A 192 4.14 15.81 27.45
N PRO A 193 3.70 16.54 28.49
CA PRO A 193 2.90 17.74 28.30
C PRO A 193 3.71 18.71 27.42
N ALA A 194 3.16 19.05 26.25
CA ALA A 194 3.83 19.94 25.32
C ALA A 194 4.06 21.31 25.97
N CYS A 195 5.32 21.72 26.13
CA CYS A 195 5.64 23.13 26.02
C CYS A 195 5.37 23.51 24.55
N ASP A 196 4.34 24.30 24.36
CA ASP A 196 3.89 24.94 23.12
C ASP A 196 3.60 24.01 21.92
N ALA A 197 2.32 23.68 21.80
CA ALA A 197 1.71 23.05 20.64
C ALA A 197 1.74 23.98 19.42
N GLY A 198 2.80 23.87 18.63
CA GLY A 198 2.87 24.38 17.27
C GLY A 198 3.50 23.32 16.37
N GLU A 199 2.68 22.68 15.53
CA GLU A 199 3.11 21.95 14.33
C GLU A 199 3.77 20.57 14.54
N HIS A 200 2.96 19.54 14.79
CA HIS A 200 3.34 18.16 14.49
C HIS A 200 2.87 17.79 13.06
N PRO A 201 3.76 17.42 12.11
CA PRO A 201 3.43 17.28 10.68
C PRO A 201 2.52 16.10 10.32
N LEU A 202 2.08 15.30 11.31
CA LEU A 202 1.13 14.19 11.12
C LEU A 202 -0.32 14.55 11.51
N LEU A 203 -0.56 15.75 12.05
CA LEU A 203 -1.90 16.21 12.45
C LEU A 203 -2.66 16.97 11.35
N LEU A 204 -2.07 17.18 10.17
CA LEU A 204 -2.68 17.91 9.04
C LEU A 204 -3.86 17.18 8.36
N GLY A 205 -4.40 16.11 8.95
CA GLY A 205 -5.58 15.40 8.47
C GLY A 205 -6.63 15.07 9.53
N SER A 206 -6.43 15.48 10.79
CA SER A 206 -7.44 15.29 11.82
C SER A 206 -8.34 16.52 11.88
N PRO A 207 -9.68 16.40 11.83
CA PRO A 207 -10.55 17.54 12.05
C PRO A 207 -10.32 18.07 13.48
N LEU A 208 -9.61 19.18 13.59
CA LEU A 208 -9.56 19.96 14.81
C LEU A 208 -10.99 20.42 15.14
N SER A 209 -11.32 20.33 16.44
CA SER A 209 -12.56 20.75 17.10
C SER A 209 -13.74 19.76 17.10
N MET A 210 -13.68 18.78 18.00
CA MET A 210 -14.83 18.53 18.88
C MET A 210 -14.36 18.59 20.32
N SER A 211 -14.40 19.79 20.87
CA SER A 211 -14.48 20.02 22.31
C SER A 211 -15.76 19.35 22.82
N TYR A 212 -15.63 18.16 23.41
CA TYR A 212 -16.68 17.64 24.26
C TYR A 212 -16.56 18.30 25.63
N TYR A 213 -17.69 18.87 26.02
CA TYR A 213 -17.88 19.78 27.14
C TYR A 213 -17.48 19.19 28.50
N ASP A 214 -16.90 20.08 29.28
CA ASP A 214 -16.86 20.12 30.74
C ASP A 214 -18.21 19.67 31.34
N VAL A 215 -18.23 18.51 32.01
CA VAL A 215 -19.26 18.19 32.99
C VAL A 215 -18.64 18.35 34.36
N LYS A 216 -18.75 19.58 34.86
CA LYS A 216 -18.66 19.91 36.29
C LYS A 216 -19.48 18.91 37.09
N ASN A 217 -18.85 18.21 38.02
CA ASN A 217 -19.51 17.78 39.25
C ASN A 217 -18.72 18.32 40.44
N HIS A 218 -19.25 19.42 40.99
CA HIS A 218 -18.87 19.96 42.28
C HIS A 218 -19.68 19.28 43.38
N SER A 219 -19.01 19.03 44.51
CA SER A 219 -19.52 18.78 45.88
C SER A 219 -20.14 17.40 46.13
N ARG A 220 -19.89 16.70 47.25
CA ARG A 220 -19.47 17.06 48.63
C ARG A 220 -18.57 15.94 49.20
N CYS A 221 -17.48 16.21 49.91
CA CYS A 221 -17.42 16.40 51.37
C CYS A 221 -18.38 15.51 52.17
N CYS A 222 -17.84 14.47 52.82
CA CYS A 222 -18.13 14.11 54.20
C CYS A 222 -16.96 13.27 54.74
N GLN A 223 -16.68 13.52 56.02
CA GLN A 223 -15.59 13.02 56.87
C GLN A 223 -15.54 11.49 56.99
#